data_AF-A0A2E1FMV3-F1
#
_entry.id   AF-A0A2E1FMV3-F1
#
_cell.length_a   1.000
_cell.length_b   1.000
_cell.length_c   1.000
_cell.angle_alpha   90.00
_cell.angle_beta   90.00
_cell.angle_gamma   90.00
#
_symmetry.space_group_name_H-M   'P 1'
#
loop_
_entity.id
_entity.type
_entity.pdbx_description
1 polymer ?
#
loop_
_entity_poly.entity_id
_entity_poly.type
_entity_poly.pdbx_seq_one_letter_code
_entity_poly.pdbx_strand_id
1 'polypeptide(L)' 'MAISRANIGKEIKMAGKKRVGLKKGGQPKLGSGARFKKLTAKLKKRGAKNPKALAAAIGRKKYGSKKMAAMSKKGRKA' A
#
# COMPACT_ATOMS: atom_id res chain seq x y z
N MET A 1 -5.40 18.17 36.74
CA MET A 1 -4.82 16.93 36.19
C MET A 1 -3.84 17.29 35.09
N ALA A 2 -2.55 17.39 35.41
CA ALA A 2 -1.52 17.81 34.48
C ALA A 2 -1.11 16.64 33.58
N ILE A 3 -1.21 16.82 32.27
CA ILE A 3 -0.67 15.88 31.28
C ILE A 3 0.87 15.96 31.40
N SER A 4 1.44 15.03 32.15
CA SER A 4 2.89 14.92 32.34
C SER A 4 3.59 14.81 30.97
N ARG A 5 4.65 15.59 30.76
CA ARG A 5 5.51 15.53 29.55
C ARG A 5 6.02 14.11 29.27
N ALA A 6 6.16 13.27 30.31
CA ALA A 6 6.54 11.87 30.19
C ALA A 6 5.48 11.02 29.45
N ASN A 7 4.20 11.36 29.58
CA ASN A 7 3.10 10.64 28.92
C ASN A 7 3.00 11.02 27.43
N ILE A 8 3.23 12.30 27.09
CA ILE A 8 3.27 12.76 25.68
C ILE A 8 4.39 12.05 24.91
N GLY A 9 5.58 11.94 25.50
CA GLY A 9 6.70 11.22 24.88
C GLY A 9 6.42 9.73 24.67
N LYS A 10 5.71 9.09 25.62
CA LYS A 10 5.31 7.68 25.54
C LYS A 10 4.25 7.46 24.46
N GLU A 11 3.26 8.34 24.35
CA GLU A 11 2.25 8.29 23.29
C GLU A 11 2.84 8.51 21.90
N ILE A 12 3.72 9.52 21.72
CA ILE A 12 4.40 9.76 20.45
C ILE A 12 5.29 8.56 20.06
N LYS A 13 6.01 7.97 21.03
CA LYS A 13 6.85 6.77 20.81
C LYS A 13 6.01 5.54 20.45
N MET A 14 4.85 5.35 21.08
CA MET A 14 3.93 4.24 20.77
C MET A 14 3.20 4.44 19.43
N ALA A 15 2.82 5.67 19.09
CA ALA A 15 2.25 6.02 17.78
C ALA A 15 3.28 5.87 16.65
N GLY A 16 4.54 6.23 16.90
CA GLY A 16 5.67 5.96 16.01
C GLY A 16 5.89 4.45 15.83
N LYS A 17 5.99 3.69 16.93
CA LYS A 17 6.22 2.23 16.91
C LYS A 17 5.08 1.43 16.26
N LYS A 18 3.82 1.88 16.38
CA LYS A 18 2.67 1.30 15.67
C LYS A 18 2.76 1.48 14.14
N ARG A 19 3.44 2.53 13.66
CA ARG A 19 3.79 2.70 12.24
C ARG A 19 5.02 1.86 11.83
N VAL A 20 5.92 1.57 12.76
CA VAL A 20 7.12 0.71 12.51
C VAL A 20 6.79 -0.80 12.57
N GLY A 21 5.63 -1.19 13.11
CA GLY A 21 5.11 -2.57 13.05
C GLY A 21 4.66 -3.04 11.66
N LEU A 22 4.60 -2.16 10.65
CA LEU A 22 4.47 -2.59 9.26
C LEU A 22 5.82 -3.12 8.78
N LYS A 23 6.03 -4.44 8.92
CA LYS A 23 7.10 -5.27 8.33
C LYS A 23 7.96 -4.51 7.30
N LYS A 24 9.12 -4.04 7.76
CA LYS A 24 10.26 -3.68 6.93
C LYS A 24 10.67 -4.93 6.14
N GLY A 25 10.78 -4.84 4.80
CA GLY A 25 11.68 -5.73 4.06
C GLY A 25 11.11 -6.71 3.02
N GLY A 26 9.88 -6.58 2.52
CA GLY A 26 9.44 -7.40 1.38
C GLY A 26 8.38 -6.72 0.54
N GLN A 27 8.64 -6.50 -0.75
CA GLN A 27 7.55 -6.17 -1.66
C GLN A 27 6.52 -7.31 -1.60
N PRO A 28 5.20 -7.02 -1.48
CA PRO A 28 4.19 -8.07 -1.42
C PRO A 28 4.37 -9.06 -2.57
N LYS A 29 4.06 -10.35 -2.36
CA LYS A 29 4.17 -11.39 -3.40
C LYS A 29 3.46 -10.92 -4.68
N LEU A 30 4.10 -11.13 -5.83
CA LEU A 30 3.48 -10.83 -7.12
C LEU A 30 2.19 -11.65 -7.26
N GLY A 31 1.14 -11.03 -7.77
CA GLY A 31 -0.18 -11.66 -7.86
C GLY A 31 -1.02 -11.64 -6.58
N SER A 32 -0.57 -11.05 -5.45
CA SER A 32 -1.40 -10.87 -4.24
C SER A 32 -2.40 -9.70 -4.32
N GLY A 33 -2.37 -8.91 -5.38
CA GLY A 33 -3.14 -7.65 -5.48
C GLY A 33 -2.67 -6.52 -4.55
N ALA A 34 -1.86 -6.80 -3.52
CA ALA A 34 -1.40 -5.80 -2.56
C ALA A 34 -0.53 -4.70 -3.21
N ARG A 35 0.27 -5.04 -4.23
CA ARG A 35 1.03 -4.04 -5.00
C ARG A 35 0.11 -3.08 -5.76
N PHE A 36 -0.97 -3.61 -6.36
CA PHE A 36 -1.97 -2.81 -7.07
C PHE A 36 -2.69 -1.87 -6.09
N LYS A 37 -3.17 -2.40 -4.95
CA LYS A 37 -3.82 -1.58 -3.90
C LYS A 37 -2.92 -0.43 -3.42
N LYS A 38 -1.63 -0.70 -3.17
CA LYS A 38 -0.65 0.34 -2.78
C LYS A 38 -0.47 1.41 -3.86
N LEU A 39 -0.39 1.02 -5.12
CA LEU A 39 -0.25 1.95 -6.24
C LEU A 39 -1.51 2.82 -6.36
N THR A 40 -2.70 2.22 -6.34
CA THR A 40 -3.98 2.96 -6.39
C THR A 40 -4.11 3.95 -5.23
N ALA A 41 -3.74 3.56 -4.01
CA ALA A 41 -3.76 4.46 -2.85
C ALA A 41 -2.81 5.66 -3.04
N LYS A 42 -1.60 5.43 -3.57
CA LYS A 42 -0.65 6.52 -3.89
C LYS A 42 -1.21 7.45 -4.97
N LEU A 43 -1.81 6.91 -6.02
CA LEU A 43 -2.39 7.70 -7.11
C LEU A 43 -3.61 8.50 -6.65
N LYS A 44 -4.46 7.92 -5.78
CA LYS A 44 -5.58 8.62 -5.15
C LYS A 44 -5.08 9.82 -4.33
N LYS A 45 -4.03 9.63 -3.53
CA LYS A 45 -3.41 10.72 -2.75
C LYS A 45 -2.81 11.83 -3.61
N ARG A 46 -2.47 11.53 -4.87
CA ARG A 46 -1.94 12.49 -5.84
C ARG A 46 -3.04 13.19 -6.66
N GLY A 47 -4.32 12.93 -6.36
CA GLY A 47 -5.43 13.57 -7.07
C GLY A 47 -5.75 12.94 -8.44
N ALA A 48 -5.32 11.69 -8.70
CA ALA A 48 -5.72 11.03 -9.94
C ALA A 48 -7.25 10.86 -9.98
N LYS A 49 -7.90 11.37 -11.04
CA LYS A 49 -9.36 11.26 -11.26
C LYS A 49 -9.83 9.81 -11.24
N ASN A 50 -9.11 8.93 -11.92
CA ASN A 50 -9.38 7.49 -11.98
C ASN A 50 -8.15 6.66 -11.58
N PRO A 51 -7.86 6.53 -10.27
CA PRO A 51 -6.60 5.96 -9.79
C PRO A 51 -6.47 4.46 -10.10
N LYS A 52 -7.59 3.73 -10.18
CA LYS A 52 -7.61 2.30 -10.57
C LYS A 52 -7.26 2.11 -12.05
N ALA A 53 -7.87 2.91 -12.93
CA ALA A 53 -7.61 2.85 -14.37
C ALA A 53 -6.14 3.21 -14.68
N LEU A 54 -5.64 4.26 -14.04
CA LEU A 54 -4.24 4.67 -14.18
C LEU A 54 -3.27 3.59 -13.66
N ALA A 55 -3.55 2.98 -12.51
CA ALA A 55 -2.76 1.86 -12.00
C ALA A 55 -2.79 0.65 -12.95
N ALA A 56 -3.92 0.37 -13.59
CA ALA A 56 -4.05 -0.72 -14.55
C ALA A 56 -3.27 -0.44 -15.85
N ALA A 57 -3.29 0.79 -16.35
CA ALA A 57 -2.49 1.20 -17.51
C ALA A 57 -0.98 1.08 -17.23
N ILE A 58 -0.53 1.56 -16.06
CA ILE A 58 0.87 1.40 -15.61
C ILE A 58 1.23 -0.09 -15.48
N GLY A 59 0.35 -0.91 -14.90
CA GLY A 59 0.55 -2.34 -14.74
C GLY A 59 0.66 -3.07 -16.09
N ARG A 60 -0.22 -2.76 -17.05
CA ARG A 60 -0.18 -3.30 -18.41
C ARG A 60 1.07 -2.88 -19.16
N LYS A 61 1.51 -1.62 -19.02
CA LYS A 61 2.78 -1.14 -19.61
C LYS A 61 4.00 -1.88 -19.06
N LYS A 62 4.03 -2.17 -17.77
CA LYS A 62 5.18 -2.81 -17.12
C LYS A 62 5.25 -4.33 -17.31
N TYR A 63 4.11 -5.02 -17.24
CA TYR A 63 4.08 -6.49 -17.20
C TYR A 63 3.45 -7.11 -18.46
N GLY A 64 2.83 -6.30 -19.31
CA GLY A 64 2.03 -6.77 -20.43
C GLY A 64 0.63 -7.25 -20.03
N SER A 65 -0.25 -7.39 -21.01
CA SER A 65 -1.64 -7.84 -20.83
C SER A 65 -1.72 -9.25 -20.22
N LYS A 66 -0.96 -10.21 -20.79
CA LYS A 66 -0.96 -11.62 -20.37
C LYS A 66 -0.55 -11.81 -18.90
N LYS A 67 0.58 -11.24 -18.48
CA LYS A 67 1.06 -11.37 -17.08
C LYS A 67 0.17 -10.59 -16.11
N MET A 68 -0.37 -9.44 -16.50
CA MET A 68 -1.28 -8.67 -15.66
C MET A 68 -2.61 -9.40 -15.43
N ALA A 69 -3.14 -10.07 -16.45
CA ALA A 69 -4.33 -10.92 -16.32
C ALA A 69 -4.07 -12.11 -15.38
N ALA A 70 -2.93 -12.80 -15.53
CA ALA A 70 -2.54 -13.89 -14.65
C ALA A 70 -2.41 -13.45 -13.18
N MET A 71 -1.75 -12.31 -12.92
CA MET A 71 -1.65 -11.73 -11.57
C MET A 71 -3.01 -11.29 -11.01
N SER A 72 -3.89 -10.75 -11.85
CA SER A 72 -5.24 -10.37 -11.45
C SER A 72 -6.13 -11.58 -11.13
N LYS A 73 -5.94 -12.71 -11.83
CA LYS A 73 -6.62 -13.98 -11.52
C LYS A 73 -6.13 -14.53 -10.17
N LYS A 74 -4.80 -14.54 -9.96
CA LYS A 74 -4.20 -14.99 -8.69
C LYS A 74 -4.66 -14.12 -7.51
N GLY A 75 -4.71 -12.80 -7.69
CA GLY A 75 -5.08 -11.88 -6.62
C GLY A 75 -6.58 -11.84 -6.29
N ARG A 76 -7.43 -12.42 -7.15
CA ARG A 76 -8.86 -12.64 -6.85
C ARG A 76 -9.11 -13.89 -6.03
N LYS A 77 -8.17 -14.84 -6.01
CA LYS A 77 -8.26 -16.11 -5.28
C LYS A 77 -7.50 -16.12 -3.95
N ALA A 78 -6.81 -15.02 -3.63
CA ALA A 78 -5.86 -14.90 -2.53
C ALA A 78 -6.42 -14.06 -1.37
#